data_AF-A0A9X1L795-F1
#
_entry.id   AF-A0A9X1L795-F1
#
_cell.length_a   1.000
_cell.length_b   1.000
_cell.length_c   1.000
_cell.angle_alpha   90.00
_cell.angle_beta   90.00
_cell.angle_gamma   90.00
#
_symmetry.space_group_name_H-M   'P 1'
#
loop_
_entity.id
_entity.type
_entity.pdbx_description
1 polymer ?
#
loop_
_entity_poly.entity_id
_entity_poly.type
_entity_poly.pdbx_seq_one_letter_code
_entity_poly.pdbx_strand_id
1 'polypeptide(L)'
;MTGDLDICARLTCPQCGATGTGFWRKDALRGQGRELLGLTRGFARRPGDRRVDPCIHCVSCHVPAREAPYECEHSGAWEALK
;
A
#
# COMPACT_ATOMS: atom_id res chain seq x y z
N MET A 1 -20.60 4.84 -15.17
CA MET A 1 -19.86 3.63 -14.74
C MET A 1 -18.89 4.06 -13.65
N THR A 2 -19.39 4.31 -12.45
CA THR A 2 -18.72 5.00 -11.34
C THR A 2 -18.90 4.21 -10.04
N GLY A 3 -18.79 2.87 -10.13
CA GLY A 3 -19.26 1.95 -9.09
C GLY A 3 -18.21 1.36 -8.15
N ASP A 4 -16.96 1.17 -8.59
CA ASP A 4 -16.09 0.16 -7.92
C ASP A 4 -14.83 0.79 -7.30
N LEU A 5 -15.01 1.81 -6.47
CA LEU A 5 -13.96 2.39 -5.62
C LEU A 5 -14.20 1.90 -4.19
N ASP A 6 -13.79 0.67 -3.92
CA ASP A 6 -14.31 -0.08 -2.78
C ASP A 6 -13.56 0.09 -1.46
N ILE A 7 -12.30 0.55 -1.43
CA ILE A 7 -11.57 0.73 -0.16
C ILE A 7 -10.63 1.94 -0.19
N CYS A 8 -10.88 2.89 0.70
CA CYS A 8 -9.94 3.95 1.06
C CYS A 8 -9.17 3.50 2.32
N ALA A 9 -7.89 3.20 2.18
CA ALA A 9 -7.05 2.80 3.30
C ALA A 9 -6.17 3.97 3.76
N ARG A 10 -6.13 4.24 5.06
CA ARG A 10 -5.29 5.30 5.60
C ARG A 10 -3.84 4.83 5.62
N LEU A 11 -2.96 5.63 5.04
CA LEU A 11 -1.52 5.40 5.04
C LEU A 11 -0.85 6.34 6.04
N THR A 12 0.11 5.83 6.81
CA THR A 12 0.91 6.61 7.75
C THR A 12 2.37 6.20 7.67
N CYS A 13 3.27 7.16 7.49
CA CYS A 13 4.70 6.91 7.59
C CYS A 13 5.11 6.76 9.06
N PRO A 14 5.71 5.64 9.49
CA PRO A 14 6.11 5.44 10.87
C PRO A 14 7.30 6.32 11.30
N GLN A 15 8.07 6.86 10.35
CA GLN A 15 9.24 7.70 10.64
C GLN A 15 8.89 9.19 10.76
N CYS A 16 8.20 9.75 9.76
CA CYS A 16 7.91 11.19 9.74
C CYS A 16 6.46 11.54 10.12
N GLY A 17 5.60 10.54 10.35
CA GLY A 17 4.19 10.77 10.68
C GLY A 17 3.34 11.28 9.53
N ALA A 18 3.88 11.41 8.32
CA ALA A 18 3.10 11.81 7.14
C ALA A 18 1.91 10.88 6.94
N THR A 19 0.75 11.43 6.60
CA THR A 19 -0.48 10.67 6.37
C THR A 19 -0.95 10.81 4.94
N GLY A 20 -1.65 9.79 4.47
CA GLY A 20 -2.18 9.72 3.11
C GLY A 20 -3.30 8.70 2.99
N THR A 21 -3.69 8.42 1.76
CA THR A 21 -4.76 7.48 1.44
C THR A 21 -4.37 6.66 0.21
N GLY A 22 -4.54 5.35 0.32
CA GLY A 22 -4.51 4.42 -0.79
C GLY A 22 -5.93 4.09 -1.24
N PHE A 23 -6.12 4.04 -2.56
CA PHE A 23 -7.39 3.68 -3.19
C PHE A 23 -7.26 2.30 -3.80
N TRP A 24 -8.09 1.37 -3.35
CA TRP A 24 -8.04 -0.03 -3.75
C TRP A 24 -9.36 -0.45 -4.38
N ARG A 25 -9.26 -1.28 -5.42
CA ARG A 25 -10.40 -2.05 -5.92
C ARG A 25 -10.53 -3.34 -5.09
N LYS A 26 -11.69 -3.52 -4.46
CA LYS A 26 -12.09 -4.78 -3.84
C LYS A 26 -12.49 -5.74 -4.96
N ASP A 27 -12.24 -7.02 -4.74
CA ASP A 27 -12.58 -8.08 -5.71
C ASP A 27 -11.81 -8.05 -7.03
N ALA A 28 -10.63 -7.42 -7.08
CA ALA A 28 -9.79 -7.43 -8.28
C ALA A 28 -9.53 -8.86 -8.80
N LEU A 29 -9.46 -9.85 -7.90
CA LEU A 29 -9.42 -11.27 -8.24
C LEU A 29 -10.10 -12.08 -7.12
N ARG A 30 -11.14 -12.86 -7.43
CA ARG A 30 -11.75 -13.86 -6.51
C ARG A 30 -10.63 -14.78 -5.97
N GLY A 31 -10.10 -14.46 -4.79
CA GLY A 31 -9.06 -15.22 -4.10
C GLY A 31 -7.59 -14.82 -4.32
N GLN A 32 -7.26 -13.67 -4.95
CA GLN A 32 -5.84 -13.27 -5.19
C GLN A 32 -5.45 -11.84 -4.76
N GLY A 33 -6.30 -11.12 -4.02
CA GLY A 33 -5.95 -9.83 -3.40
C GLY A 33 -6.70 -8.62 -3.98
N ARG A 34 -6.20 -7.42 -3.65
CA ARG A 34 -6.79 -6.11 -3.98
C ARG A 34 -5.89 -5.34 -4.93
N GLU A 35 -6.47 -4.60 -5.87
CA GLU A 35 -5.71 -3.83 -6.87
C GLU A 35 -5.54 -2.37 -6.44
N LEU A 36 -4.29 -1.89 -6.36
CA LEU A 36 -4.03 -0.48 -6.10
C LEU A 36 -4.42 0.38 -7.32
N LEU A 37 -5.47 1.17 -7.17
CA LEU A 37 -5.94 2.12 -8.19
C LEU A 37 -5.22 3.47 -8.11
N GLY A 38 -4.82 3.90 -6.91
CA GLY A 38 -4.19 5.20 -6.73
C GLY A 38 -3.67 5.47 -5.33
N LEU A 39 -2.86 6.52 -5.20
CA LEU A 39 -2.23 6.96 -3.95
C LEU A 39 -2.29 8.48 -3.85
N THR A 40 -2.43 8.99 -2.63
CA THR A 40 -2.16 10.41 -2.33
C THR A 40 -0.68 10.75 -2.50
N ARG A 41 -0.39 12.01 -2.82
CA ARG A 41 0.97 12.55 -2.92
C ARG A 41 1.79 12.24 -1.67
N GLY A 42 3.07 11.89 -1.85
CA GLY A 42 3.99 11.55 -0.76
C GLY A 42 4.07 10.06 -0.45
N PHE A 43 3.26 9.24 -1.13
CA PHE A 43 3.33 7.79 -1.09
C PHE A 43 3.48 7.21 -2.49
N ALA A 44 4.22 6.12 -2.62
CA ALA A 44 4.46 5.44 -3.88
C ALA A 44 4.55 3.94 -3.69
N ARG A 45 4.32 3.18 -4.75
CA ARG A 45 4.68 1.76 -4.79
C ARG A 45 6.19 1.63 -4.61
N ARG A 46 6.64 0.58 -3.93
CA ARG A 46 8.07 0.24 -3.91
C ARG A 46 8.59 0.08 -5.35
N PRO A 47 9.73 0.69 -5.71
CA PRO A 47 10.33 0.49 -7.03
C PRO A 47 10.52 -1.00 -7.33
N GLY A 48 10.03 -1.44 -8.48
CA GLY A 48 10.08 -2.85 -8.92
C GLY A 48 8.94 -3.74 -8.42
N ASP A 49 8.07 -3.26 -7.52
CA ASP A 49 6.90 -4.04 -7.07
C ASP A 49 5.79 -4.01 -8.13
N ARG A 50 5.57 -5.18 -8.74
CA ARG A 50 4.56 -5.41 -9.79
C ARG A 50 3.32 -6.13 -9.27
N ARG A 51 3.22 -6.36 -7.96
CA ARG A 51 2.07 -7.04 -7.36
C ARG A 51 0.82 -6.16 -7.46
N VAL A 52 -0.32 -6.85 -7.51
CA VAL A 52 -1.65 -6.23 -7.51
C VAL A 52 -1.90 -5.52 -6.17
N ASP A 53 -1.46 -6.15 -5.07
CA ASP A 53 -1.34 -5.58 -3.73
C ASP A 53 0.13 -5.25 -3.38
N PRO A 54 0.64 -4.08 -3.79
CA PRO A 54 2.04 -3.71 -3.57
C PRO A 54 2.27 -3.13 -2.17
N CYS A 55 3.53 -3.21 -1.72
CA CYS A 55 3.95 -2.46 -0.54
C CYS A 55 4.09 -0.97 -0.86
N ILE A 56 3.42 -0.13 -0.08
CA ILE A 56 3.42 1.33 -0.25
C ILE A 56 4.48 1.95 0.65
N HIS A 57 5.28 2.86 0.11
CA HIS A 57 6.36 3.54 0.82
C HIS A 57 6.12 5.04 0.88
N CYS A 58 6.62 5.67 1.93
CA CYS A 58 6.76 7.12 1.99
C CYS A 58 7.85 7.56 1.01
N VAL A 59 7.56 8.53 0.14
CA VAL A 59 8.51 9.04 -0.85
C VAL A 59 9.67 9.80 -0.18
N SER A 60 9.44 10.44 0.97
CA SER A 60 10.47 11.19 1.69
C SER A 60 11.39 10.30 2.52
N CYS A 61 10.83 9.31 3.21
CA CYS A 61 11.57 8.45 4.14
C CYS A 61 12.02 7.14 3.50
N HIS A 62 11.45 6.77 2.34
CA HIS A 62 11.66 5.51 1.64
C HIS A 62 11.33 4.24 2.45
N VAL A 63 10.68 4.37 3.61
CA VAL A 63 10.22 3.24 4.44
C VAL A 63 8.78 2.82 4.11
N PRO A 64 8.41 1.56 4.38
CA PRO A 64 7.03 1.09 4.27
C PRO A 64 6.07 1.95 5.10
N ALA A 65 4.98 2.37 4.47
CA ALA A 65 3.87 3.00 5.15
C ALA A 65 3.06 1.95 5.91
N ARG A 66 2.57 2.33 7.09
CA ARG A 66 1.55 1.57 7.80
C ARG A 66 0.21 1.88 7.17
N GLU A 67 -0.53 0.84 6.86
CA GLU A 67 -1.88 0.98 6.36
C GLU A 67 -2.87 0.59 7.47
N ALA A 68 -3.97 1.30 7.60
CA ALA A 68 -5.04 1.01 8.56
C ALA A 68 -6.40 1.00 7.85
N PRO A 69 -7.26 -0.01 8.09
CA PRO A 69 -7.11 -1.11 9.06
C PRO A 69 -6.27 -2.31 8.56
N TYR A 70 -5.66 -2.22 7.38
CA TYR A 70 -4.95 -3.34 6.76
C TYR A 70 -3.46 -3.33 7.08
N GLU A 71 -2.98 -4.30 7.84
CA GLU A 71 -1.54 -4.50 8.01
C GLU A 71 -0.97 -5.19 6.77
N CYS A 72 0.12 -4.66 6.20
CA CYS A 72 0.82 -5.33 5.10
C CYS A 72 1.40 -6.66 5.62
N GLU A 73 0.85 -7.79 5.15
CA GLU A 73 1.21 -9.14 5.64
C GLU A 73 2.66 -9.60 5.30
N HIS A 74 3.52 -8.73 4.78
CA HIS A 74 4.91 -9.08 4.42
C HIS A 74 5.95 -8.20 5.10
N SER A 75 5.84 -8.05 6.42
CA SER A 75 6.91 -7.51 7.28
C SER A 75 8.01 -8.53 7.62
N GLY A 76 7.94 -9.78 7.14
CA GLY A 76 8.79 -10.89 7.60
C GLY A 76 9.96 -11.36 6.72
N ALA A 77 10.29 -10.73 5.59
CA ALA A 77 11.28 -11.31 4.65
C ALA A 77 12.34 -10.34 4.12
N TRP A 78 12.86 -9.43 4.95
CA TRP A 78 14.09 -8.68 4.62
C TRP A 78 15.25 -8.91 5.59
N GLU A 79 15.02 -9.54 6.75
CA GLU A 79 16.10 -9.88 7.70
C GLU A 79 16.89 -11.15 7.34
N ALA A 80 16.52 -11.89 6.28
CA ALA A 80 17.19 -13.13 5.88
C ALA A 80 18.20 -12.97 4.70
N LEU A 81 18.57 -11.75 4.32
CA LEU A 81 19.58 -11.48 3.28
C LEU A 81 20.68 -10.51 3.74
N LYS A 82 21.12 -10.67 4.99
CA LYS A 82 22.47 -10.30 5.44
C LYS A 82 23.19 -11.55 5.90
#